data_AF-A0A0X7K491-F1
#
_entry.id   AF-A0A0X7K491-F1
#
_cell.length_a   1.000
_cell.length_b   1.000
_cell.length_c   1.000
_cell.angle_alpha   90.00
_cell.angle_beta   90.00
_cell.angle_gamma   90.00
#
_symmetry.space_group_name_H-M   'P 1'
#
loop_
_entity.id
_entity.type
_entity.pdbx_description
1 polymer ?
#
loop_
_entity_poly.entity_id
_entity_poly.type
_entity_poly.pdbx_seq_one_letter_code
_entity_poly.pdbx_strand_id
1 'polypeptide(L)'
;MMIAHMKKNEIYVRMFSLALPYIRNIQAMDEKIKGKDRSCYFEAELVHNLANSLLNSEFSEHDIWFLNHQAKYYFDNCSGDISPNYWEHLKLIRALFELVPDALKAKLLWVGP
;
A
#
# COMPACT_ATOMS: atom_id res chain seq x y z
N MET A 1 11.35 -4.80 13.06
CA MET A 1 10.95 -3.48 13.59
C MET A 1 9.49 -3.61 14.00
N MET A 2 9.14 -3.32 15.26
CA MET A 2 7.74 -3.37 15.69
C MET A 2 6.98 -2.23 15.01
N ILE A 3 5.89 -2.56 14.30
CA ILE A 3 5.09 -1.61 13.51
C ILE A 3 4.39 -0.56 14.39
N ALA A 4 4.19 -0.86 15.68
CA ALA A 4 3.45 -0.04 16.64
C ALA A 4 3.98 1.39 16.90
N HIS A 5 5.11 1.80 16.31
CA HIS A 5 5.71 3.13 16.51
C HIS A 5 5.96 3.91 15.21
N MET A 6 5.56 3.38 14.06
CA MET A 6 5.79 4.07 12.79
C MET A 6 4.82 5.23 12.59
N LYS A 7 5.31 6.35 12.07
CA LYS A 7 4.46 7.45 11.58
C LYS A 7 3.87 7.08 10.22
N LYS A 8 2.72 7.68 9.87
CA LYS A 8 2.06 7.52 8.56
C LYS A 8 3.04 7.63 7.38
N ASN A 9 3.88 8.67 7.37
CA ASN A 9 4.82 8.90 6.27
C ASN A 9 5.91 7.83 6.20
N GLU A 10 6.36 7.29 7.34
CA GLU A 10 7.33 6.20 7.37
C GLU A 10 6.72 4.91 6.81
N ILE A 11 5.44 4.68 7.09
CA ILE A 11 4.68 3.57 6.48
C ILE A 11 4.64 3.75 4.96
N TYR A 12 4.30 4.94 4.46
CA TYR A 12 4.29 5.20 3.01
C TYR A 12 5.67 5.03 2.37
N VAL A 13 6.74 5.55 3.00
CA VAL A 13 8.12 5.31 2.55
C VAL A 13 8.43 3.81 2.50
N ARG A 14 7.98 3.04 3.50
CA ARG A 14 8.18 1.60 3.54
C ARG A 14 7.42 0.89 2.41
N MET A 15 6.18 1.28 2.13
CA MET A 15 5.40 0.75 1.02
C MET A 15 6.11 1.02 -0.32
N PHE A 16 6.60 2.25 -0.54
CA PHE A 16 7.42 2.57 -1.72
C PHE A 16 8.71 1.74 -1.79
N SER A 17 9.40 1.56 -0.66
CA SER A 17 10.65 0.81 -0.59
C SER A 17 10.46 -0.69 -0.89
N LEU A 18 9.26 -1.23 -0.74
CA LEU A 18 8.90 -2.58 -1.15
C LEU A 18 8.51 -2.62 -2.63
N ALA A 19 7.60 -1.74 -3.04
CA ALA A 19 7.00 -1.77 -4.38
C ALA A 19 7.99 -1.37 -5.48
N LEU A 20 8.70 -0.25 -5.33
CA LEU A 20 9.50 0.32 -6.41
C LEU A 20 10.66 -0.58 -6.85
N PRO A 21 11.49 -1.16 -5.95
CA PRO A 21 12.55 -2.07 -6.37
C PRO A 21 11.99 -3.33 -7.02
N TYR A 22 10.87 -3.84 -6.50
CA TYR A 22 10.24 -5.03 -7.05
C TYR A 22 9.69 -4.78 -8.47
N ILE A 23 8.94 -3.70 -8.67
CA ILE A 23 8.46 -3.27 -9.99
C ILE A 23 9.63 -3.13 -10.96
N ARG A 24 10.69 -2.41 -10.56
CA ARG A 24 11.89 -2.24 -11.40
C ARG A 24 12.51 -3.59 -11.78
N ASN A 25 12.57 -4.56 -10.86
CA ASN A 25 13.16 -5.87 -11.11
C ASN A 25 12.36 -6.66 -12.14
N ILE A 26 11.03 -6.71 -12.02
CA ILE A 26 10.17 -7.35 -13.03
C ILE A 26 10.32 -6.64 -14.37
N GLN A 27 10.32 -5.31 -14.40
CA GLN A 27 10.46 -4.53 -15.64
C GLN A 27 11.81 -4.74 -16.34
N ALA A 28 12.85 -5.18 -15.62
CA ALA A 28 14.15 -5.54 -16.18
C ALA A 28 14.22 -6.98 -16.74
N MET A 29 13.17 -7.79 -16.55
CA MET A 29 13.09 -9.15 -17.09
C MET A 29 12.65 -9.14 -18.57
N ASP A 30 12.74 -10.32 -19.20
CA ASP A 30 12.28 -10.50 -20.57
C ASP A 30 10.76 -10.26 -20.73
N GLU A 31 10.34 -9.98 -21.96
CA GLU A 31 8.96 -9.61 -22.28
C GLU A 31 7.94 -10.69 -21.94
N LYS A 32 8.32 -11.97 -22.01
CA LYS A 32 7.43 -13.08 -21.70
C LYS A 32 7.13 -13.18 -20.22
N ILE A 33 8.12 -12.92 -19.35
CA ILE A 33 7.90 -12.84 -17.91
C ILE A 33 7.01 -11.63 -17.60
N LYS A 34 7.35 -10.44 -18.12
CA LYS A 34 6.58 -9.22 -17.90
C LYS A 34 5.12 -9.35 -18.30
N GLY A 35 4.84 -9.94 -19.47
CA GLY A 35 3.47 -10.10 -19.97
C GLY A 35 2.60 -11.06 -19.16
N LYS A 36 3.21 -11.92 -18.33
CA LYS A 36 2.50 -12.85 -17.44
C LYS A 36 2.42 -12.35 -16.01
N ASP A 37 3.24 -11.37 -15.65
CA ASP A 37 3.30 -10.85 -14.31
C ASP A 37 2.10 -9.93 -14.02
N ARG A 38 1.32 -10.31 -13.01
CA ARG A 38 0.21 -9.49 -12.50
C ARG A 38 0.61 -8.66 -11.29
N SER A 39 1.72 -9.01 -10.65
CA SER A 39 2.15 -8.42 -9.38
C SER A 39 2.54 -6.94 -9.56
N CYS A 40 3.24 -6.59 -10.65
CA CYS A 40 3.60 -5.21 -10.97
C CYS A 40 2.40 -4.28 -10.99
N TYR A 41 1.28 -4.72 -11.56
CA TYR A 41 0.06 -3.94 -11.61
C TYR A 41 -0.45 -3.65 -10.19
N PHE A 42 -0.56 -4.67 -9.34
CA PHE A 42 -1.04 -4.48 -7.97
C PHE A 42 -0.11 -3.61 -7.12
N GLU A 43 1.21 -3.80 -7.24
CA GLU A 43 2.19 -2.97 -6.52
C GLU A 43 2.10 -1.50 -6.97
N ALA A 44 1.99 -1.25 -8.28
CA ALA A 44 1.87 0.10 -8.82
C ALA A 44 0.53 0.75 -8.44
N GLU A 45 -0.57 0.01 -8.58
CA GLU A 45 -1.92 0.46 -8.22
C GLU A 45 -1.99 0.86 -6.76
N LEU A 46 -1.36 0.08 -5.87
CA LEU A 46 -1.31 0.38 -4.44
C LEU A 46 -0.54 1.68 -4.14
N VAL A 47 0.62 1.92 -4.75
CA VAL A 47 1.52 3.00 -4.28
C VAL A 47 1.48 4.29 -5.09
N HIS A 48 0.93 4.29 -6.31
CA HIS A 48 1.11 5.42 -7.24
C HIS A 48 0.60 6.77 -6.72
N ASN A 49 -0.45 6.78 -5.90
CA ASN A 49 -1.02 8.01 -5.33
C ASN A 49 -0.47 8.39 -3.96
N LEU A 50 0.33 7.54 -3.30
CA LEU A 50 0.83 7.82 -1.95
C LEU A 50 1.69 9.11 -1.89
N ALA A 51 2.33 9.49 -3.01
CA ALA A 51 3.12 10.71 -3.10
C ALA A 51 2.33 11.98 -2.77
N ASN A 52 1.01 12.00 -3.04
CA ASN A 52 0.14 13.14 -2.76
C ASN A 52 0.03 13.45 -1.25
N SER A 53 0.19 12.41 -0.41
CA SER A 53 0.08 12.53 1.05
C SER A 53 1.41 12.35 1.77
N LEU A 54 2.50 12.02 1.05
CA LEU A 54 3.78 11.62 1.65
C LEU A 54 4.45 12.71 2.48
N LEU A 55 4.31 13.97 2.07
CA LEU A 55 4.94 15.10 2.77
C LEU A 55 4.07 15.68 3.89
N ASN A 56 2.80 15.28 3.96
CA ASN A 56 1.89 15.72 5.01
C ASN A 56 1.86 14.67 6.13
N SER A 57 2.29 15.03 7.34
CA SER A 57 2.30 14.11 8.48
C SER A 57 0.89 13.73 8.95
N GLU A 58 -0.08 14.63 8.78
CA GLU A 58 -1.44 14.45 9.27
C GLU A 58 -2.29 13.67 8.26
N PHE A 59 -3.28 12.93 8.76
CA PHE A 59 -4.27 12.30 7.89
C PHE A 59 -5.17 13.34 7.23
N SER A 60 -5.47 13.10 5.97
CA SER A 60 -6.34 13.92 5.12
C SER A 60 -7.39 13.06 4.44
N GLU A 61 -8.34 13.69 3.74
CA GLU A 61 -9.33 12.98 2.92
C GLU A 61 -8.69 12.06 1.87
N HIS A 62 -7.53 12.45 1.33
CA HIS A 62 -6.81 11.62 0.36
C HIS A 62 -6.30 10.31 0.99
N ASP A 63 -5.82 10.36 2.23
CA ASP A 63 -5.39 9.16 2.97
C ASP A 63 -6.57 8.20 3.22
N ILE A 64 -7.73 8.76 3.57
CA ILE A 64 -8.97 7.96 3.75
C ILE A 64 -9.43 7.37 2.42
N TRP A 65 -9.37 8.14 1.32
CA TRP A 65 -9.69 7.63 0.00
C TRP A 65 -8.76 6.48 -0.40
N PHE A 66 -7.45 6.63 -0.18
CA PHE A 66 -6.46 5.56 -0.39
C PHE A 66 -6.83 4.29 0.38
N LEU A 67 -7.15 4.40 1.68
CA LEU A 67 -7.52 3.25 2.51
C LEU A 67 -8.80 2.57 2.02
N ASN A 68 -9.81 3.34 1.60
CA ASN A 68 -11.08 2.81 1.14
C ASN A 68 -11.03 2.16 -0.25
N HIS A 69 -10.13 2.63 -1.13
CA HIS A 69 -10.13 2.21 -2.53
C HIS A 69 -8.89 1.38 -2.87
N GLN A 70 -7.70 1.97 -2.79
CA GLN A 70 -6.46 1.32 -3.27
C GLN A 70 -6.00 0.22 -2.32
N ALA A 71 -5.99 0.48 -1.01
CA ALA A 71 -5.65 -0.54 -0.03
C ALA A 71 -6.66 -1.69 -0.02
N LYS A 72 -7.97 -1.37 -0.15
CA LYS A 72 -9.02 -2.38 -0.25
C LYS A 72 -8.90 -3.21 -1.52
N TYR A 73 -8.68 -2.57 -2.66
CA TYR A 73 -8.51 -3.26 -3.93
C TYR A 73 -7.33 -4.23 -3.90
N TYR A 74 -6.20 -3.80 -3.33
CA TYR A 74 -5.03 -4.66 -3.13
C TYR A 74 -5.34 -5.84 -2.20
N PHE A 75 -6.04 -5.61 -1.09
CA PHE A 75 -6.46 -6.66 -0.16
C PHE A 75 -7.37 -7.71 -0.81
N ASP A 76 -8.38 -7.27 -1.57
CA ASP A 76 -9.37 -8.15 -2.19
C ASP A 76 -8.82 -8.95 -3.41
N ASN A 77 -7.86 -8.39 -4.15
CA ASN A 77 -7.47 -8.89 -5.47
C ASN A 77 -6.02 -9.41 -5.57
N CYS A 78 -5.17 -9.07 -4.61
CA CYS A 78 -3.80 -9.58 -4.53
C CYS A 78 -3.71 -10.71 -3.50
N SER A 79 -2.59 -11.43 -3.50
CA SER A 79 -2.31 -12.51 -2.54
C SER A 79 -0.80 -12.76 -2.46
N GLY A 80 -0.38 -13.54 -1.47
CA GLY A 80 1.02 -13.98 -1.34
C GLY A 80 1.52 -14.83 -2.51
N ASP A 81 0.62 -15.45 -3.28
CA ASP A 81 0.97 -16.19 -4.50
C ASP A 81 1.16 -15.26 -5.71
N ILE A 82 0.56 -14.07 -5.67
CA ILE A 82 0.66 -13.07 -6.74
C ILE A 82 1.85 -12.15 -6.50
N SER A 83 1.95 -11.52 -5.31
CA SER A 83 3.03 -10.60 -4.97
C SER A 83 3.79 -11.09 -3.73
N PRO A 84 5.14 -11.13 -3.77
CA PRO A 84 5.93 -11.46 -2.60
C PRO A 84 5.83 -10.40 -1.49
N ASN A 85 5.39 -9.18 -1.82
CA ASN A 85 5.25 -8.09 -0.85
C ASN A 85 3.89 -8.09 -0.15
N TYR A 86 2.94 -8.95 -0.55
CA TYR A 86 1.54 -8.91 -0.11
C TYR A 86 1.40 -8.85 1.42
N TRP A 87 2.04 -9.78 2.12
CA TRP A 87 1.93 -9.88 3.58
C TRP A 87 2.54 -8.69 4.31
N GLU A 88 3.61 -8.11 3.77
CA GLU A 88 4.21 -6.91 4.36
C GLU A 88 3.34 -5.67 4.12
N HIS A 89 2.78 -5.52 2.93
CA HIS A 89 1.82 -4.45 2.66
C HIS A 89 0.57 -4.56 3.54
N LEU A 90 0.03 -5.75 3.80
CA LEU A 90 -1.11 -5.89 4.71
C LEU A 90 -0.80 -5.44 6.14
N LYS A 91 0.41 -5.72 6.63
CA LYS A 91 0.84 -5.24 7.95
C LYS A 91 0.93 -3.72 8.00
N LEU A 92 1.44 -3.10 6.93
CA LEU A 92 1.53 -1.65 6.79
C LEU A 92 0.15 -1.00 6.67
N ILE A 93 -0.75 -1.61 5.89
CA ILE A 93 -2.14 -1.15 5.76
C ILE A 93 -2.84 -1.22 7.12
N ARG A 94 -2.74 -2.35 7.85
CA ARG A 94 -3.29 -2.47 9.21
C ARG A 94 -2.80 -1.35 10.14
N ALA A 95 -1.51 -1.04 10.08
CA ALA A 95 -0.92 0.04 10.86
C ALA A 95 -1.51 1.42 10.50
N LEU A 96 -1.77 1.68 9.22
CA LEU A 96 -2.44 2.92 8.81
C LEU A 96 -3.84 3.02 9.38
N PHE A 97 -4.63 1.93 9.36
CA PHE A 97 -5.96 1.89 9.97
C PHE A 97 -5.93 2.22 11.47
N GLU A 98 -4.95 1.68 12.19
CA GLU A 98 -4.74 1.96 13.62
C GLU A 98 -4.38 3.43 13.91
N LEU A 99 -3.68 4.08 12.96
CA LEU A 99 -3.23 5.47 13.09
C LEU A 99 -4.28 6.51 12.63
N VAL A 100 -5.37 6.10 11.98
CA VAL A 100 -6.42 7.04 11.54
C VAL A 100 -6.98 7.79 12.77
N PRO A 101 -6.98 9.13 12.79
CA PRO A 101 -7.58 9.91 13.88
C PRO A 101 -9.07 9.65 14.02
N ASP A 102 -9.60 9.69 15.24
CA ASP A 102 -11.02 9.40 15.53
C ASP A 102 -11.99 10.25 14.70
N ALA A 103 -11.65 11.51 14.44
CA ALA A 103 -12.45 12.42 13.61
C ALA A 103 -12.63 11.94 12.16
N LEU A 104 -11.72 11.10 11.65
CA LEU A 104 -11.76 10.55 10.29
C LEU A 104 -12.20 9.08 10.25
N LYS A 105 -12.18 8.35 11.38
CA LYS A 105 -12.57 6.93 11.43
C LYS A 105 -13.96 6.66 10.88
N ALA A 106 -14.91 7.57 11.11
CA ALA A 106 -16.29 7.45 10.61
C ALA A 106 -16.40 7.46 9.07
N LYS A 107 -15.33 7.85 8.36
CA LYS A 107 -15.27 7.87 6.89
C LYS A 107 -14.67 6.59 6.29
N LEU A 108 -14.16 5.68 7.11
CA LEU A 108 -13.71 4.37 6.65
C LEU A 108 -14.92 3.51 6.29
N LEU A 109 -14.88 2.89 5.11
CA LEU A 109 -15.96 2.08 4.55
C LEU A 109 -15.80 0.59 4.85
N TRP A 110 -14.69 0.21 5.48
CA TRP A 110 -14.36 -1.16 5.86
C TRP A 110 -13.37 -1.17 7.03
N VAL A 111 -13.18 -2.34 7.66
CA VAL A 111 -12.41 -2.49 8.91
C VAL A 111 -10.91 -2.64 8.71
N GLY A 112 -10.44 -2.68 7.47
CA GLY A 112 -9.06 -3.02 7.12
C GLY A 112 -8.81 -4.54 7.07
N PRO A 113 -7.59 -4.94 6.67
CA PRO A 113 -7.15 -6.33 6.63
C PRO A 113 -6.94 -6.93 8.03
#